data_AF-A0A069PL90-F1
#
_entry.id   AF-A0A069PL90-F1
#
_cell.length_a   1.000
_cell.length_b   1.000
_cell.length_c   1.000
_cell.angle_alpha   90.00
_cell.angle_beta   90.00
_cell.angle_gamma   90.00
#
_symmetry.space_group_name_H-M   'P 1'
#
loop_
_entity.id
_entity.type
_entity.pdbx_description
1 polymer ?
#
loop_
_entity_poly.entity_id
_entity_poly.type
_entity_poly.pdbx_seq_one_letter_code
_entity_poly.pdbx_strand_id
1 'polypeptide(L)'
;MAATERITMTMRELDRFKVIEDLADGKLKPWRAEQRLELTSRQIRRLVERLREHGAQGLVSRRRSKPSNNRLDAVTADRGHVRSFASVMLV
;
A
#
# COMPACT_ATOMS: atom_id res chain seq x y z
N MET A 1 6.84 -32.73 1.99
CA MET A 1 6.52 -31.96 0.78
C MET A 1 6.16 -30.55 1.20
N ALA A 2 6.92 -29.53 0.81
CA ALA A 2 6.59 -28.15 1.16
C ALA A 2 5.32 -27.76 0.40
N ALA A 3 4.22 -27.51 1.12
CA ALA A 3 3.00 -27.01 0.52
C ALA A 3 3.31 -25.64 -0.12
N THR A 4 3.19 -25.54 -1.43
CA THR A 4 3.35 -24.25 -2.12
C THR A 4 2.11 -23.41 -1.85
N GLU A 5 2.23 -22.47 -0.91
CA GLU A 5 1.19 -21.48 -0.70
C GLU A 5 1.16 -20.52 -1.90
N ARG A 6 0.02 -20.44 -2.60
CA ARG A 6 -0.15 -19.57 -3.78
C ARG A 6 -1.06 -18.40 -3.43
N ILE A 7 -0.60 -17.20 -3.78
CA ILE A 7 -1.36 -15.97 -3.61
C ILE A 7 -1.69 -15.42 -4.98
N THR A 8 -2.98 -15.32 -5.30
CA THR A 8 -3.43 -14.68 -6.53
C THR A 8 -3.42 -13.16 -6.35
N MET A 9 -2.91 -12.42 -7.34
CA MET A 9 -2.93 -10.96 -7.36
C MET A 9 -3.27 -10.45 -8.75
N THR A 10 -3.96 -9.31 -8.81
CA THR A 10 -4.01 -8.51 -10.04
C THR A 10 -2.64 -7.87 -10.30
N MET A 11 -2.31 -7.54 -11.55
CA MET A 11 -1.05 -6.88 -11.87
C MET A 11 -0.85 -5.57 -11.08
N ARG A 12 -1.93 -4.79 -10.88
CA ARG A 12 -1.90 -3.58 -10.05
C ARG A 12 -1.56 -3.85 -8.58
N GLU A 13 -2.05 -4.94 -8.01
CA GLU A 13 -1.72 -5.33 -6.63
C GLU A 13 -0.28 -5.85 -6.55
N LEU A 14 0.20 -6.54 -7.57
CA LEU A 14 1.60 -6.98 -7.66
C LEU A 14 2.56 -5.79 -7.77
N ASP A 15 2.23 -4.78 -8.57
CA ASP A 15 3.04 -3.56 -8.69
C ASP A 15 3.08 -2.80 -7.36
N ARG A 16 1.93 -2.68 -6.70
CA ARG A 16 1.86 -2.12 -5.35
C ARG A 16 2.69 -2.92 -4.35
N PHE A 17 2.61 -4.26 -4.42
CA PHE A 17 3.39 -5.15 -3.56
C PHE A 17 4.89 -4.84 -3.66
N LYS A 18 5.44 -4.79 -4.88
CA LYS A 18 6.87 -4.51 -5.10
C LYS A 18 7.30 -3.15 -4.51
N VAL A 19 6.48 -2.11 -4.71
CA VAL A 19 6.78 -0.78 -4.18
C VAL A 19 6.79 -0.75 -2.65
N ILE A 20 5.86 -1.47 -2.01
CA ILE A 20 5.77 -1.55 -0.55
C ILE A 20 6.87 -2.46 0.03
N GLU A 21 7.26 -3.51 -0.69
CA GLU A 21 8.41 -4.36 -0.36
C GLU A 21 9.71 -3.56 -0.40
N ASP A 22 9.96 -2.80 -1.47
CA ASP A 22 11.14 -1.93 -1.57
C ASP A 22 11.20 -0.87 -0.46
N LEU A 23 10.05 -0.38 0.01
CA LEU A 23 9.97 0.51 1.17
C LEU A 23 10.29 -0.20 2.48
N ALA A 24 9.76 -1.41 2.67
CA ALA A 24 10.01 -2.20 3.87
C ALA A 24 11.49 -2.59 3.98
N ASP A 25 12.13 -2.85 2.84
CA ASP A 25 13.56 -3.15 2.69
C ASP A 25 14.46 -1.89 2.75
N GLY A 26 13.88 -0.69 2.81
CA GLY A 26 14.62 0.58 2.82
C GLY A 26 15.29 0.96 1.48
N LYS A 27 15.01 0.22 0.40
CA LYS A 27 15.51 0.45 -0.96
C LYS A 27 14.82 1.63 -1.63
N LEU A 28 13.59 1.95 -1.22
CA LEU A 28 12.81 3.06 -1.74
C LEU A 28 12.51 4.09 -0.65
N LYS A 29 12.59 5.39 -0.98
CA LYS A 29 12.20 6.46 -0.05
C LYS A 29 10.66 6.64 -0.05
N PRO A 30 10.03 6.92 1.11
CA PRO A 30 8.57 7.08 1.23
C PRO A 30 7.95 8.05 0.22
N TRP A 31 8.56 9.22 0.00
CA TRP A 31 8.08 10.23 -0.94
C TRP A 31 8.04 9.74 -2.41
N ARG A 32 8.87 8.77 -2.80
CA ARG A 32 8.80 8.16 -4.14
C ARG A 32 7.64 7.18 -4.27
N ALA A 33 7.35 6.45 -3.21
CA ALA A 33 6.20 5.54 -3.20
C ALA A 33 4.87 6.30 -3.21
N GLU A 34 4.80 7.45 -2.53
CA GLU A 34 3.64 8.36 -2.58
C GLU A 34 3.31 8.77 -4.01
N GLN A 35 4.32 9.18 -4.78
CA GLN A 35 4.14 9.53 -6.18
C GLN A 35 3.79 8.33 -7.08
N ARG A 36 4.47 7.19 -6.87
CA ARG A 36 4.28 6.01 -7.72
C ARG A 36 2.93 5.32 -7.51
N LEU A 37 2.41 5.36 -6.28
CA LEU A 37 1.14 4.73 -5.92
C LEU A 37 -0.01 5.72 -5.86
N GLU A 38 0.28 7.03 -5.92
CA GLU A 38 -0.69 8.12 -5.71
C GLU A 38 -1.44 7.94 -4.37
N LEU A 39 -0.68 7.54 -3.34
CA LEU A 39 -1.19 7.29 -1.99
C LEU A 39 -0.56 8.24 -0.99
N THR A 40 -1.32 8.56 0.05
CA THR A 40 -0.81 9.34 1.19
C THR A 40 0.19 8.53 2.01
N SER A 41 1.10 9.20 2.74
CA SER A 41 2.07 8.57 3.63
C SER A 41 1.42 7.64 4.65
N ARG A 42 0.23 8.00 5.16
CA ARG A 42 -0.54 7.18 6.11
C ARG A 42 -1.02 5.88 5.46
N GLN A 43 -1.49 5.94 4.22
CA GLN A 43 -1.90 4.73 3.49
C GLN A 43 -0.69 3.84 3.22
N ILE A 44 0.45 4.42 2.83
CA ILE A 44 1.69 3.68 2.62
C ILE A 44 2.16 3.01 3.91
N ARG A 45 2.20 3.73 5.03
CA ARG A 45 2.57 3.17 6.34
C ARG A 45 1.67 1.99 6.71
N ARG A 46 0.36 2.11 6.55
CA ARG A 46 -0.59 1.02 6.79
C ARG A 46 -0.35 -0.19 5.88
N LEU A 47 0.09 0.03 4.64
CA LEU A 47 0.42 -1.06 3.71
C LEU A 47 1.72 -1.76 4.14
N VAL A 48 2.73 -1.02 4.60
CA VAL A 48 3.97 -1.58 5.16
C VAL A 48 3.67 -2.38 6.43
N GLU A 49 2.85 -1.86 7.34
CA GLU A 49 2.42 -2.56 8.57
C GLU A 49 1.72 -3.89 8.21
N ARG A 50 0.77 -3.87 7.28
CA ARG A 50 0.08 -5.09 6.81
C ARG A 50 1.02 -6.10 6.15
N LEU A 51 2.01 -5.64 5.39
CA LEU A 51 3.01 -6.51 4.79
C LEU A 51 3.82 -7.21 5.88
N ARG A 52 4.19 -6.49 6.95
CA ARG A 52 4.91 -7.08 8.10
C ARG A 52 4.07 -8.06 8.91
N GLU A 53 2.79 -7.77 9.10
CA GLU A 53 1.89 -8.60 9.91
C GLU A 53 1.35 -9.84 9.18
N HIS A 54 1.11 -9.72 7.86
CA HIS A 54 0.37 -10.73 7.08
C HIS A 54 1.08 -11.16 5.80
N GLY A 55 2.30 -10.68 5.55
CA GLY A 55 3.01 -10.93 4.29
C GLY A 55 2.25 -10.39 3.08
N ALA A 56 2.49 -11.01 1.91
CA ALA A 56 1.86 -10.61 0.65
C ALA A 56 0.32 -10.68 0.70
N GLN A 57 -0.26 -11.54 1.53
CA GLN A 57 -1.72 -11.64 1.72
C GLN A 57 -2.32 -10.37 2.32
N GLY A 58 -1.56 -9.61 3.11
CA GLY A 58 -2.01 -8.32 3.68
C GLY A 58 -2.25 -7.23 2.62
N LEU A 59 -1.67 -7.38 1.43
CA LEU A 59 -1.76 -6.44 0.31
C LEU A 59 -2.76 -6.87 -0.77
N VAL A 60 -3.27 -8.10 -0.67
CA VAL A 60 -4.42 -8.56 -1.45
C VAL A 60 -5.66 -7.79 -1.02
N SER A 61 -6.38 -7.22 -1.98
CA SER A 61 -7.65 -6.57 -1.69
C SER A 61 -8.65 -7.56 -1.11
N ARG A 62 -9.03 -7.38 0.15
CA ARG A 62 -10.14 -8.11 0.81
C ARG A 62 -11.49 -7.87 0.11
N ARG A 63 -11.58 -6.90 -0.82
CA ARG A 63 -12.76 -6.61 -1.63
C ARG A 63 -12.88 -7.47 -2.90
N ARG A 64 -11.92 -8.36 -3.19
CA ARG A 64 -12.07 -9.29 -4.34
C ARG A 64 -13.30 -10.22 -4.25
N SER A 65 -13.93 -10.30 -3.08
CA SER A 65 -15.17 -11.06 -2.84
C SER A 65 -16.37 -10.18 -2.46
N LYS A 66 -16.28 -8.84 -2.60
CA LYS A 66 -17.35 -7.93 -2.16
C LYS A 66 -17.40 -6.63 -2.98
N PRO A 67 -18.57 -6.22 -3.52
CA PRO A 67 -18.68 -4.97 -4.26
C PRO A 67 -18.27 -3.77 -3.41
N SER A 68 -17.63 -2.77 -4.03
CA SER A 68 -17.01 -1.63 -3.35
C SER A 68 -18.05 -0.65 -2.77
N ASN A 69 -17.97 -0.36 -1.47
CA ASN A 69 -18.80 0.67 -0.81
C ASN A 69 -18.39 2.14 -1.12
N ASN A 70 -17.37 2.37 -1.95
CA ASN A 70 -16.89 3.73 -2.27
C ASN A 70 -17.14 4.06 -3.75
N ARG A 71 -18.39 4.37 -4.13
CA ARG A 71 -18.59 5.42 -5.14
C ARG A 71 -18.20 6.73 -4.46
N LEU A 72 -17.01 7.24 -4.76
CA LEU A 72 -16.65 8.61 -4.44
C LEU A 72 -16.30 9.27 -5.76
N ASP A 73 -17.09 10.27 -6.12
CA ASP A 73 -16.87 11.10 -7.30
C ASP A 73 -15.44 11.65 -7.31
N ALA A 74 -14.90 11.79 -8.52
CA ALA A 74 -13.54 12.23 -8.83
C ALA A 74 -13.10 13.55 -8.16
N VAL A 75 -14.03 14.27 -7.52
CA VAL A 75 -13.86 15.59 -6.90
C VAL A 75 -13.35 15.53 -5.44
N THR A 76 -13.36 14.38 -4.75
CA THR A 76 -12.99 14.33 -3.31
C THR A 76 -11.53 13.93 -3.04
N ALA A 77 -10.70 13.70 -4.06
CA ALA A 77 -9.28 13.38 -3.86
C ALA A 77 -8.42 14.60 -3.46
N ASP A 78 -8.92 15.82 -3.62
CA ASP A 78 -8.12 17.06 -3.51
C ASP A 78 -8.17 17.75 -2.13
N ARG A 79 -9.05 17.34 -1.20
CA ARG A 79 -9.27 18.11 0.05
C ARG A 79 -8.49 17.62 1.28
N GLY A 80 -7.56 16.68 1.11
CA GLY A 80 -6.77 16.10 2.22
C GLY A 80 -5.32 16.56 2.32
N HIS A 81 -4.87 17.49 1.47
CA HIS A 81 -3.46 17.86 1.36
C HIS A 81 -3.08 19.01 2.32
N VAL A 82 -3.23 18.80 3.63
CA VAL A 82 -2.54 19.64 4.62
C VAL A 82 -1.12 19.13 4.81
N ARG A 83 -0.19 19.83 4.17
CA ARG A 83 1.27 19.68 4.26
C ARG A 83 1.72 19.67 5.73
N SER A 84 2.26 18.55 6.18
CA SER A 84 3.23 18.55 7.28
C SER A 84 4.23 17.42 7.08
N PHE A 85 5.39 17.80 6.54
CA PHE A 85 6.60 17.01 6.46
C PHE A 85 7.32 17.12 7.80
N ALA A 86 7.12 16.18 8.72
CA ALA A 86 8.05 15.97 9.83
C ALA A 86 7.81 14.59 10.45
N SER A 87 8.92 13.87 10.67
CA SER A 87 9.05 12.70 11.54
C SER A 87 8.34 11.41 11.15
N VAL A 88 9.03 10.59 10.35
CA VAL A 88 9.37 9.21 10.77
C VAL A 88 10.78 8.89 10.25
N MET A 89 11.79 9.38 10.96
CA MET A 89 13.17 8.88 10.92
C MET A 89 13.57 8.65 12.39
N LEU A 90 14.22 7.51 12.64
CA LEU A 90 14.61 6.92 13.94
C LEU A 90 13.51 6.20 14.76
N VAL A 91 13.47 4.87 14.64
CA VAL A 91 13.97 3.95 15.68
C VAL A 91 14.82 2.90 14.96
#